data_AF-A0A8T3KZI4-F1
#
_entry.id   AF-A0A8T3KZI4-F1
#
_cell.length_a   1.000
_cell.length_b   1.000
_cell.length_c   1.000
_cell.angle_alpha   90.00
_cell.angle_beta   90.00
_cell.angle_gamma   90.00
#
_symmetry.space_group_name_H-M   'P 1'
#
loop_
_entity.id
_entity.type
_entity.pdbx_description
1 polymer ?
#
loop_
_entity_poly.entity_id
_entity_poly.type
_entity_poly.pdbx_seq_one_letter_code
_entity_poly.pdbx_strand_id
1 'polypeptide(L)'
;MFKKYSILFSAMLLQGCGSSLIVPNTDTIPVRSEPSGAAVYVMGKSMGNTPVDVKQQDVFPLVYDPEKIALYGIIQLEMDGCEPLSQRVSGRVISRGVDAKLKCGEPMKVQSKGTASAAAASPVAAPVEKEVSSEAAKASQTQAAQAVEQVVPKTSKERLIHLNDLYEEGLVSEKEYQTIRNRILNEL
;
A
#
# COMPACT_ATOMS: atom_id res chain seq x y z
N MET A 1 3.92 -11.86 79.00
CA MET A 1 5.36 -11.60 78.73
C MET A 1 5.51 -11.09 77.30
N PHE A 2 6.56 -10.34 76.98
CA PHE A 2 6.61 -9.51 75.77
C PHE A 2 7.12 -10.20 74.50
N LYS A 3 6.69 -9.64 73.37
CA LYS A 3 7.12 -9.89 71.99
C LYS A 3 8.62 -10.17 71.85
N LYS A 4 8.97 -11.18 71.02
CA LYS A 4 10.20 -11.16 70.21
C LYS A 4 9.81 -11.17 68.74
N TYR A 5 9.85 -10.00 68.11
CA TYR A 5 9.92 -9.92 66.65
C TYR A 5 11.35 -10.33 66.24
N SER A 6 11.48 -11.40 65.47
CA SER A 6 12.62 -11.60 64.56
C SER A 6 12.16 -10.98 63.24
N ILE A 7 12.58 -9.75 62.94
CA ILE A 7 13.82 -9.44 62.22
C ILE A 7 13.80 -10.03 60.80
N LEU A 8 13.91 -9.09 59.87
CA LEU A 8 13.92 -9.20 58.42
C LEU A 8 14.50 -10.51 57.87
N PHE A 9 13.76 -11.12 56.94
CA PHE A 9 14.40 -11.72 55.77
C PHE A 9 13.77 -11.16 54.49
N SER A 10 14.38 -10.08 53.98
CA SER A 10 13.98 -9.42 52.74
C SER A 10 14.46 -10.25 51.53
N ALA A 11 13.78 -11.36 51.28
CA ALA A 11 14.03 -12.22 50.11
C ALA A 11 13.53 -11.54 48.83
N MET A 12 14.35 -10.66 48.28
CA MET A 12 14.11 -9.84 47.09
C MET A 12 14.07 -10.69 45.81
N LEU A 13 12.99 -11.45 45.62
CA LEU A 13 12.70 -12.16 44.38
C LEU A 13 12.11 -11.20 43.33
N LEU A 14 12.95 -10.32 42.79
CA LEU A 14 12.68 -9.71 41.50
C LEU A 14 12.80 -10.79 40.42
N GLN A 15 11.72 -11.55 40.22
CA GLN A 15 11.47 -12.24 38.96
C GLN A 15 11.19 -11.16 37.90
N GLY A 16 12.25 -10.50 37.45
CA GLY A 16 12.17 -9.57 36.34
C GLY A 16 11.72 -10.34 35.10
N CYS A 17 10.53 -10.03 34.60
CA CYS A 17 10.09 -10.52 33.30
C CYS A 17 11.09 -10.00 32.26
N GLY A 18 12.02 -10.86 31.87
CA GLY A 18 12.88 -10.69 30.70
C GLY A 18 12.02 -10.78 29.46
N SER A 19 11.20 -9.75 29.21
CA SER A 19 10.46 -9.55 27.98
C SER A 19 11.48 -9.46 26.85
N SER A 20 11.76 -10.61 26.23
CA SER A 20 12.74 -10.73 25.18
C SER A 20 12.35 -9.75 24.08
N LEU A 21 13.15 -8.70 23.90
CA LEU A 21 12.96 -7.69 22.87
C LEU A 21 13.37 -8.29 21.53
N ILE A 22 12.54 -9.24 21.06
CA ILE A 22 12.56 -9.76 19.71
C ILE A 22 12.20 -8.58 18.81
N VAL A 23 13.22 -7.87 18.34
CA VAL A 23 13.07 -6.87 17.29
C VAL A 23 12.51 -7.62 16.08
N PRO A 24 11.29 -7.30 15.60
CA PRO A 24 10.74 -7.96 14.44
C PRO A 24 11.62 -7.64 13.23
N ASN A 25 11.98 -8.65 12.44
CA ASN A 25 12.70 -8.44 11.19
C ASN A 25 11.77 -7.77 10.19
N THR A 26 11.85 -6.44 10.09
CA THR A 26 10.95 -5.61 9.29
C THR A 26 11.12 -5.78 7.78
N ASP A 27 12.10 -6.57 7.31
CA ASP A 27 12.20 -7.03 5.92
C ASP A 27 11.33 -8.28 5.63
N THR A 28 10.71 -8.89 6.66
CA THR A 28 9.89 -10.11 6.52
C THR A 28 8.41 -9.87 6.81
N ILE A 29 7.57 -10.52 6.01
CA ILE A 29 6.12 -10.57 6.09
C ILE A 29 5.75 -11.99 6.55
N PRO A 30 5.30 -12.20 7.80
CA PRO A 30 4.89 -13.51 8.25
C PRO A 30 3.59 -13.92 7.56
N VAL A 31 3.59 -15.07 6.87
CA VAL A 31 2.43 -15.63 6.19
C VAL A 31 1.93 -16.86 6.95
N ARG A 32 0.67 -16.81 7.36
CA ARG A 32 -0.05 -17.83 8.14
C ARG A 32 -1.37 -18.13 7.43
N SER A 33 -1.86 -19.36 7.55
CA SER A 33 -3.18 -19.72 7.04
C SER A 33 -3.91 -20.71 7.94
N GLU A 34 -5.23 -20.69 7.83
CA GLU A 34 -6.14 -21.66 8.41
C GLU A 34 -7.01 -22.28 7.29
N PRO A 35 -6.90 -23.59 7.01
CA PRO A 35 -5.89 -24.53 7.54
C PRO A 35 -4.45 -24.15 7.20
N SER A 36 -3.49 -24.66 7.97
CA SER A 36 -2.05 -24.53 7.73
C SER A 36 -1.56 -25.56 6.70
N GLY A 37 -0.34 -25.35 6.16
CA GLY A 37 0.25 -26.21 5.13
C GLY A 37 -0.02 -25.75 3.69
N ALA A 38 -0.75 -24.65 3.50
CA ALA A 38 -1.01 -24.08 2.18
C ALA A 38 0.29 -23.64 1.49
N ALA A 39 0.45 -23.97 0.21
CA ALA A 39 1.59 -23.55 -0.60
C ALA A 39 1.52 -22.04 -0.86
N VAL A 40 2.63 -21.35 -0.65
CA VAL A 40 2.74 -19.89 -0.79
C VAL A 40 3.57 -19.56 -2.03
N TYR A 41 3.01 -18.74 -2.92
CA TYR A 41 3.68 -18.26 -4.13
C TYR A 41 3.73 -16.73 -4.18
N VAL A 42 4.86 -16.20 -4.62
CA VAL A 42 5.07 -14.77 -4.82
C VAL A 42 5.76 -14.59 -6.15
N MET A 43 5.25 -13.69 -7.00
CA MET A 43 5.78 -13.48 -8.37
C MET A 43 5.84 -14.77 -9.22
N GLY A 44 5.02 -15.78 -8.91
CA GLY A 44 5.01 -17.10 -9.55
C GLY A 44 6.08 -18.08 -9.04
N LYS A 45 6.95 -17.65 -8.12
CA LYS A 45 7.97 -18.47 -7.44
C LYS A 45 7.39 -19.03 -6.14
N SER A 46 7.60 -20.32 -5.86
CA SER A 46 7.21 -20.93 -4.57
C SER A 46 8.12 -20.45 -3.44
N MET A 47 7.51 -20.17 -2.29
CA MET A 47 8.18 -19.78 -1.04
C MET A 47 8.21 -20.92 0.00
N GLY A 48 7.52 -22.03 -0.25
CA GLY A 48 7.26 -23.09 0.73
C GLY A 48 5.78 -23.12 1.16
N ASN A 49 5.51 -23.63 2.36
CA ASN A 49 4.16 -23.83 2.89
C ASN A 49 3.95 -23.04 4.20
N THR A 50 2.72 -22.63 4.49
CA THR A 50 2.41 -21.92 5.76
C THR A 50 2.57 -22.83 6.98
N PRO A 51 3.13 -22.34 8.12
CA PRO A 51 3.72 -21.02 8.36
C PRO A 51 5.06 -20.79 7.63
N VAL A 52 5.19 -19.65 6.95
CA VAL A 52 6.44 -19.20 6.30
C VAL A 52 6.60 -17.68 6.41
N ASP A 53 7.83 -17.19 6.49
CA ASP A 53 8.13 -15.75 6.56
C ASP A 53 8.77 -15.31 5.24
N VAL A 54 8.05 -14.47 4.50
CA VAL A 54 8.38 -14.06 3.12
C VAL A 54 9.09 -12.71 3.14
N LYS A 55 10.20 -12.53 2.41
CA LYS A 55 10.87 -11.22 2.38
C LYS A 55 10.09 -10.21 1.54
N GLN A 56 10.03 -8.96 1.99
CA GLN A 56 9.41 -7.85 1.27
C GLN A 56 10.03 -7.65 -0.13
N GLN A 57 11.33 -7.92 -0.30
CA GLN A 57 12.03 -7.87 -1.59
C GLN A 57 11.63 -8.96 -2.60
N ASP A 58 11.08 -10.10 -2.15
CA ASP A 58 10.52 -11.12 -3.07
C ASP A 58 9.13 -10.68 -3.59
N VAL A 59 8.39 -9.91 -2.79
CA VAL A 59 7.06 -9.33 -3.14
C VAL A 59 7.18 -8.04 -3.97
N PHE A 60 8.19 -7.23 -3.66
CA PHE A 60 8.48 -5.93 -4.26
C PHE A 60 9.96 -5.88 -4.69
N PRO A 61 10.33 -6.55 -5.79
CA PRO A 61 11.72 -6.60 -6.25
C PRO A 61 12.21 -5.22 -6.73
N LEU A 62 13.52 -4.98 -6.65
CA LEU A 62 14.14 -3.75 -7.17
C LEU A 62 14.06 -3.63 -8.71
N VAL A 63 13.97 -4.78 -9.40
CA VAL A 63 13.79 -4.87 -10.86
C VAL A 63 12.49 -5.60 -11.12
N TYR A 64 11.57 -4.93 -11.81
CA TYR A 64 10.22 -5.41 -12.10
C TYR A 64 10.16 -6.04 -13.50
N ASP A 65 9.77 -7.31 -13.56
CA ASP A 65 9.67 -8.11 -14.79
C ASP A 65 8.30 -7.87 -15.48
N PRO A 66 8.28 -7.23 -16.68
CA PRO A 66 7.04 -6.79 -17.32
C PRO A 66 6.08 -7.93 -17.70
N GLU A 67 6.54 -9.18 -17.79
CA GLU A 67 5.66 -10.32 -18.03
C GLU A 67 4.84 -10.69 -16.78
N LYS A 68 5.27 -10.24 -15.60
CA LYS A 68 4.71 -10.61 -14.28
C LYS A 68 3.91 -9.49 -13.61
N ILE A 69 3.56 -8.42 -14.34
CA ILE A 69 2.82 -7.25 -13.82
C ILE A 69 1.56 -7.63 -13.02
N ALA A 70 0.83 -8.65 -13.46
CA ALA A 70 -0.39 -9.13 -12.78
C ALA A 70 -0.14 -9.69 -11.36
N LEU A 71 1.10 -10.06 -11.02
CA LEU A 71 1.49 -10.66 -9.75
C LEU A 71 2.16 -9.66 -8.78
N TYR A 72 2.43 -8.42 -9.22
CA TYR A 72 3.16 -7.42 -8.43
C TYR A 72 2.42 -7.08 -7.12
N GLY A 73 3.10 -7.28 -5.99
CA GLY A 73 2.53 -7.02 -4.67
C GLY A 73 1.44 -8.00 -4.27
N ILE A 74 1.43 -9.23 -4.80
CA ILE A 74 0.47 -10.28 -4.45
C ILE A 74 1.19 -11.51 -3.89
N ILE A 75 0.70 -11.99 -2.74
CA ILE A 75 1.02 -13.31 -2.19
C ILE A 75 -0.17 -14.22 -2.53
N GLN A 76 0.08 -15.30 -3.26
CA GLN A 76 -0.92 -16.32 -3.58
C GLN A 76 -0.78 -17.48 -2.61
N LEU A 77 -1.90 -18.00 -2.12
CA LEU A 77 -1.97 -19.19 -1.27
C LEU A 77 -2.86 -20.24 -1.94
N GLU A 78 -2.33 -21.46 -2.11
CA GLU A 78 -3.02 -22.58 -2.75
C GLU A 78 -2.98 -23.81 -1.84
N MET A 79 -4.06 -24.61 -1.84
CA MET A 79 -4.12 -25.85 -1.07
C MET A 79 -5.18 -26.78 -1.67
N ASP A 80 -4.90 -28.08 -1.69
CA ASP A 80 -5.81 -29.07 -2.26
C ASP A 80 -7.18 -29.06 -1.57
N GLY A 81 -8.24 -29.01 -2.37
CA GLY A 81 -9.62 -28.92 -1.88
C GLY A 81 -10.05 -27.52 -1.38
N CYS A 82 -9.28 -26.46 -1.65
CA CYS A 82 -9.60 -25.10 -1.23
C CYS A 82 -9.56 -24.08 -2.39
N GLU A 83 -10.35 -22.99 -2.28
CA GLU A 83 -10.27 -21.85 -3.22
C GLU A 83 -8.87 -21.19 -3.15
N PRO A 84 -8.18 -20.95 -4.28
CA PRO A 84 -6.90 -20.24 -4.28
C PRO A 84 -7.09 -18.77 -3.90
N LEU A 85 -6.26 -18.28 -2.97
CA LEU A 85 -6.38 -16.95 -2.38
C LEU A 85 -5.25 -16.02 -2.83
N SER A 86 -5.59 -14.97 -3.57
CA SER A 86 -4.66 -13.89 -3.94
C SER A 86 -4.73 -12.73 -2.93
N GLN A 87 -3.82 -12.70 -1.96
CA GLN A 87 -3.71 -11.62 -0.99
C GLN A 87 -2.82 -10.49 -1.51
N ARG A 88 -3.40 -9.32 -1.79
CA ARG A 88 -2.62 -8.11 -2.12
C ARG A 88 -1.92 -7.56 -0.87
N VAL A 89 -0.64 -7.25 -1.00
CA VAL A 89 0.21 -6.75 0.08
C VAL A 89 0.12 -5.22 0.15
N SER A 90 -0.07 -4.72 1.37
CA SER A 90 -0.17 -3.30 1.70
C SER A 90 0.65 -3.02 2.97
N GLY A 91 0.81 -1.75 3.37
CA GLY A 91 1.50 -1.40 4.62
C GLY A 91 0.94 -2.09 5.87
N ARG A 92 -0.37 -2.43 5.90
CA ARG A 92 -0.98 -3.24 6.97
C ARG A 92 -0.47 -4.68 6.95
N VAL A 93 -0.32 -5.27 5.77
CA VAL A 93 0.19 -6.65 5.61
C VAL A 93 1.69 -6.71 5.93
N ILE A 94 2.46 -5.71 5.52
CA ILE A 94 3.89 -5.63 5.87
C ILE A 94 4.08 -5.51 7.40
N SER A 95 3.26 -4.69 8.07
CA SER A 95 3.40 -4.43 9.52
C SER A 95 2.74 -5.48 10.44
N ARG A 96 1.95 -6.43 9.92
CA ARG A 96 1.22 -7.43 10.73
C ARG A 96 1.33 -8.87 10.24
N GLY A 97 1.71 -9.08 8.98
CA GLY A 97 1.63 -10.37 8.29
C GLY A 97 0.35 -10.57 7.47
N VAL A 98 0.24 -11.79 6.95
CA VAL A 98 -0.97 -12.35 6.31
C VAL A 98 -1.54 -13.43 7.22
N ASP A 99 -2.75 -13.22 7.74
CA ASP A 99 -3.55 -14.25 8.41
C ASP A 99 -4.69 -14.69 7.46
N ALA A 100 -4.40 -15.67 6.60
CA ALA A 100 -5.34 -16.15 5.60
C ALA A 100 -6.35 -17.17 6.17
N LYS A 101 -7.63 -17.05 5.82
CA LYS A 101 -8.62 -18.11 6.02
C LYS A 101 -9.00 -18.67 4.65
N LEU A 102 -8.66 -19.93 4.42
CA LEU A 102 -8.89 -20.61 3.15
C LEU A 102 -10.26 -21.30 3.18
N LYS A 103 -11.02 -21.14 2.10
CA LYS A 103 -12.33 -21.80 1.97
C LYS A 103 -12.13 -23.17 1.35
N CYS A 104 -12.16 -24.19 2.18
CA CYS A 104 -12.05 -25.58 1.75
C CYS A 104 -13.43 -26.21 1.63
N GLY A 105 -13.68 -26.97 0.56
CA GLY A 105 -15.00 -27.46 0.18
C GLY A 105 -14.97 -28.31 -1.09
N GLU A 106 -16.15 -28.61 -1.64
CA GLU A 106 -16.28 -29.40 -2.88
C GLU A 106 -15.48 -28.75 -4.04
N PRO A 107 -14.81 -29.54 -4.90
CA PRO A 107 -13.79 -29.03 -5.82
C PRO A 107 -14.38 -28.09 -6.89
N MET A 108 -14.38 -26.79 -6.61
CA MET A 108 -14.97 -25.77 -7.46
C MET A 108 -14.14 -25.53 -8.73
N LYS A 109 -14.83 -25.47 -9.87
CA LYS A 109 -14.22 -25.25 -11.19
C LYS A 109 -13.47 -23.92 -11.23
N VAL A 110 -12.21 -23.97 -11.67
CA VAL A 110 -11.38 -22.80 -11.98
C VAL A 110 -12.08 -21.92 -13.03
N GLN A 111 -12.67 -20.80 -12.60
CA GLN A 111 -13.20 -19.79 -13.52
C GLN A 111 -12.08 -18.86 -14.00
N SER A 112 -11.27 -19.35 -14.93
CA SER A 112 -10.46 -18.50 -15.80
C SER A 112 -11.39 -17.65 -16.67
N LYS A 113 -11.80 -16.48 -16.17
CA LYS A 113 -12.73 -15.56 -16.86
C LYS A 113 -12.01 -14.36 -17.48
N GLY A 114 -10.92 -14.65 -18.20
CA GLY A 114 -10.30 -13.69 -19.12
C GLY A 114 -11.09 -13.63 -20.42
N THR A 115 -11.90 -12.59 -20.63
CA THR A 115 -12.45 -12.24 -21.95
C THR A 115 -12.67 -10.73 -22.02
N ALA A 116 -12.29 -10.13 -23.14
CA ALA A 116 -12.17 -8.68 -23.31
C ALA A 116 -13.52 -7.93 -23.18
N SER A 117 -13.43 -6.71 -22.62
CA SER A 117 -14.40 -5.65 -22.92
C SER A 117 -13.90 -4.88 -24.14
N ALA A 118 -14.55 -5.05 -25.28
CA ALA A 118 -14.21 -4.35 -26.52
C ALA A 118 -14.90 -2.98 -26.56
N ALA A 119 -14.16 -1.93 -26.99
CA ALA A 119 -14.66 -0.56 -27.01
C ALA A 119 -15.32 -0.20 -28.36
N ALA A 120 -16.56 0.31 -28.29
CA ALA A 120 -17.26 1.03 -29.37
C ALA A 120 -18.51 1.73 -28.77
N ALA A 121 -18.94 2.93 -29.19
CA ALA A 121 -18.32 3.97 -30.00
C ALA A 121 -19.13 5.30 -29.91
N SER A 122 -18.60 6.39 -30.49
CA SER A 122 -19.34 7.58 -30.99
C SER A 122 -19.84 8.64 -29.98
N PRO A 123 -20.06 9.90 -30.42
CA PRO A 123 -19.23 10.69 -31.35
C PRO A 123 -19.01 12.16 -30.91
N VAL A 124 -18.30 12.95 -31.74
CA VAL A 124 -17.90 14.34 -31.51
C VAL A 124 -18.99 15.36 -31.89
N ALA A 125 -19.10 16.46 -31.12
CA ALA A 125 -19.67 17.73 -31.59
C ALA A 125 -19.06 18.94 -30.83
N ALA A 126 -18.81 20.04 -31.55
CA ALA A 126 -18.35 21.36 -31.10
C ALA A 126 -18.82 22.40 -32.14
N PRO A 127 -18.40 23.68 -32.15
CA PRO A 127 -17.99 24.59 -31.06
C PRO A 127 -18.92 25.83 -30.98
N VAL A 128 -18.69 26.76 -30.04
CA VAL A 128 -19.01 28.19 -30.25
C VAL A 128 -17.96 29.06 -29.54
N GLU A 129 -17.33 29.98 -30.28
CA GLU A 129 -16.38 30.96 -29.76
C GLU A 129 -17.07 32.30 -29.44
N LYS A 130 -16.47 33.10 -28.56
CA LYS A 130 -16.42 34.57 -28.74
C LYS A 130 -15.26 35.23 -27.99
N GLU A 131 -14.57 36.11 -28.69
CA GLU A 131 -13.35 36.82 -28.26
C GLU A 131 -13.65 38.16 -27.55
N VAL A 132 -12.62 39.03 -27.53
CA VAL A 132 -12.54 40.47 -27.15
C VAL A 132 -12.04 40.66 -25.70
N SER A 133 -10.74 40.93 -25.45
CA SER A 133 -9.96 42.18 -25.69
C SER A 133 -10.34 43.30 -24.71
N SER A 134 -9.47 44.13 -24.12
CA SER A 134 -7.99 44.28 -24.04
C SER A 134 -7.68 45.10 -22.74
N GLU A 135 -6.50 45.66 -22.38
CA GLU A 135 -5.21 45.98 -23.03
C GLU A 135 -4.08 46.09 -21.97
N ALA A 136 -2.82 46.24 -22.39
CA ALA A 136 -1.65 46.56 -21.56
C ALA A 136 -1.60 48.07 -21.17
N ALA A 137 -0.62 48.64 -20.45
CA ALA A 137 0.73 48.25 -19.97
C ALA A 137 1.03 49.07 -18.66
N LYS A 138 2.23 49.45 -18.17
CA LYS A 138 3.65 49.39 -18.62
C LYS A 138 4.63 49.63 -17.44
N ALA A 139 5.31 48.62 -16.90
CA ALA A 139 6.45 48.81 -15.97
C ALA A 139 7.42 47.61 -15.96
N SER A 140 8.72 47.87 -15.76
CA SER A 140 9.78 46.85 -15.68
C SER A 140 10.39 46.77 -14.28
N GLN A 141 10.80 45.55 -13.90
CA GLN A 141 12.01 45.20 -13.10
C GLN A 141 12.37 46.08 -11.88
N THR A 142 12.55 45.46 -10.69
CA THR A 142 13.88 45.27 -10.05
C THR A 142 13.79 44.69 -8.61
N GLN A 143 14.25 43.43 -8.49
CA GLN A 143 15.02 42.81 -7.37
C GLN A 143 14.52 42.72 -5.90
N ALA A 144 15.01 41.62 -5.29
CA ALA A 144 15.46 41.43 -3.89
C ALA A 144 14.44 41.14 -2.76
N ALA A 145 14.58 39.93 -2.21
CA ALA A 145 14.01 39.40 -0.95
C ALA A 145 12.46 39.32 -0.88
N GLN A 146 11.86 38.35 -0.19
CA GLN A 146 12.36 37.52 0.90
C GLN A 146 12.13 36.01 0.65
N ALA A 147 12.90 35.15 1.30
CA ALA A 147 12.75 33.71 1.21
C ALA A 147 11.72 33.19 2.23
N VAL A 148 10.64 32.58 1.74
CA VAL A 148 9.84 31.58 2.47
C VAL A 148 9.63 30.42 1.49
N GLU A 149 10.06 29.23 1.87
CA GLU A 149 10.19 28.11 0.93
C GLU A 149 8.86 27.39 0.69
N GLN A 150 8.09 27.86 -0.29
CA GLN A 150 6.95 27.12 -0.83
C GLN A 150 7.38 26.34 -2.07
N VAL A 151 7.61 25.04 -1.88
CA VAL A 151 7.96 24.09 -2.95
C VAL A 151 6.72 23.78 -3.79
N VAL A 152 6.33 24.72 -4.65
CA VAL A 152 5.25 24.51 -5.62
C VAL A 152 5.72 23.49 -6.68
N PRO A 153 5.09 22.31 -6.81
CA PRO A 153 5.49 21.29 -7.78
C PRO A 153 5.31 21.82 -9.22
N LYS A 154 6.36 21.73 -10.04
CA LYS A 154 6.45 22.45 -11.32
C LYS A 154 5.91 21.65 -12.51
N THR A 155 5.94 20.32 -12.43
CA THR A 155 5.40 19.43 -13.47
C THR A 155 4.02 18.91 -13.12
N SER A 156 3.21 18.62 -14.12
CA SER A 156 1.88 18.00 -13.95
C SER A 156 1.97 16.64 -13.23
N LYS A 157 3.10 15.91 -13.37
CA LYS A 157 3.35 14.66 -12.61
C LYS A 157 3.55 14.91 -11.11
N GLU A 158 4.41 15.85 -10.72
CA GLU A 158 4.63 16.19 -9.31
C GLU A 158 3.35 16.73 -8.66
N ARG A 159 2.58 17.54 -9.40
CA ARG A 159 1.26 18.05 -8.97
C ARG A 159 0.25 16.94 -8.72
N LEU A 160 0.25 15.88 -9.52
CA LEU A 160 -0.60 14.69 -9.31
C LEU A 160 -0.15 13.84 -8.11
N ILE A 161 1.15 13.74 -7.83
CA ILE A 161 1.68 13.04 -6.65
C ILE A 161 1.24 13.78 -5.39
N HIS A 162 1.56 15.07 -5.28
CA HIS A 162 1.18 15.90 -4.13
C HIS A 162 -0.35 15.95 -3.90
N LEU A 163 -1.16 15.94 -4.97
CA LEU A 163 -2.61 15.83 -4.85
C LEU A 163 -3.07 14.48 -4.27
N ASN A 164 -2.33 13.39 -4.52
CA ASN A 164 -2.61 12.09 -3.93
C ASN A 164 -2.27 12.07 -2.44
N ASP A 165 -1.13 12.63 -2.06
CA ASP A 165 -0.70 12.70 -0.66
C ASP A 165 -1.74 13.46 0.19
N LEU A 166 -2.22 14.62 -0.30
CA LEU A 166 -3.30 15.39 0.34
C LEU A 166 -4.65 14.65 0.45
N TYR A 167 -4.92 13.66 -0.41
CA TYR A 167 -6.13 12.84 -0.36
C TYR A 167 -5.99 11.67 0.63
N GLU A 168 -4.84 11.00 0.68
CA GLU A 168 -4.53 9.95 1.67
C GLU A 168 -4.45 10.54 3.10
N GLU A 169 -3.99 11.78 3.25
CA GLU A 169 -4.04 12.54 4.53
C GLU A 169 -5.45 13.03 4.90
N GLY A 170 -6.44 12.89 4.00
CA GLY A 170 -7.83 13.32 4.23
C GLY A 170 -8.04 14.85 4.22
N LEU A 171 -7.06 15.61 3.73
CA LEU A 171 -7.11 17.08 3.64
C LEU A 171 -7.96 17.58 2.45
N VAL A 172 -8.29 16.68 1.51
CA VAL A 172 -9.05 16.95 0.28
C VAL A 172 -10.11 15.87 0.11
N SER A 173 -11.37 16.24 -0.14
CA SER A 173 -12.43 15.24 -0.37
C SER A 173 -12.30 14.57 -1.75
N GLU A 174 -12.88 13.38 -1.92
CA GLU A 174 -12.84 12.63 -3.20
C GLU A 174 -13.34 13.47 -4.39
N LYS A 175 -14.39 14.28 -4.19
CA LYS A 175 -14.92 15.16 -5.23
C LYS A 175 -13.92 16.25 -5.64
N GLU A 176 -13.21 16.83 -4.68
CA GLU A 176 -12.18 17.83 -4.92
C GLU A 176 -10.94 17.20 -5.57
N TYR A 177 -10.50 16.03 -5.08
CA TYR A 177 -9.42 15.24 -5.66
C TYR A 177 -9.68 14.97 -7.15
N GLN A 178 -10.83 14.40 -7.52
CA GLN A 178 -11.15 14.13 -8.93
C GLN A 178 -11.23 15.43 -9.76
N THR A 179 -11.76 16.52 -9.20
CA THR A 179 -11.85 17.82 -9.90
C THR A 179 -10.46 18.41 -10.19
N ILE A 180 -9.57 18.40 -9.21
CA ILE A 180 -8.21 18.95 -9.34
C ILE A 180 -7.35 18.02 -10.23
N ARG A 181 -7.50 16.69 -10.07
CA ARG A 181 -6.83 15.67 -10.90
C ARG A 181 -7.13 15.85 -12.38
N ASN A 182 -8.42 16.00 -12.71
CA ASN A 182 -8.85 16.21 -14.10
C ASN A 182 -8.38 17.57 -14.65
N ARG A 183 -8.29 18.62 -13.81
CA ARG A 183 -7.65 19.89 -14.22
C ARG A 183 -6.18 19.69 -14.58
N ILE A 184 -5.38 19.05 -13.72
CA ILE A 184 -3.94 18.85 -13.96
C ILE A 184 -3.69 17.96 -15.20
N LEU A 185 -4.54 16.96 -15.44
CA LEU A 185 -4.46 16.09 -16.62
C LEU A 185 -4.81 16.80 -17.93
N ASN A 186 -5.59 17.89 -17.88
CA ASN A 186 -5.88 18.75 -19.04
C ASN A 186 -4.80 19.82 -19.27
N GLU A 187 -3.73 19.83 -18.48
CA GLU A 187 -2.55 20.70 -18.61
C GLU A 187 -1.31 19.88 -19.06
N LEU A 188 -1.54 18.87 -19.91
CA LEU A 188 -0.55 17.96 -20.52
C LEU A 188 -0.58 18.07 -22.04
#